data_AF-A0A223V1K7-F1
#
_entry.id   AF-A0A223V1K7-F1
#
_cell.length_a   1.000
_cell.length_b   1.000
_cell.length_c   1.000
_cell.angle_alpha   90.00
_cell.angle_beta   90.00
_cell.angle_gamma   90.00
#
_symmetry.space_group_name_H-M   'P 1'
#
loop_
_entity.id
_entity.type
_entity.pdbx_description
1 polymer ?
#
loop_
_entity_poly.entity_id
_entity_poly.type
_entity_poly.pdbx_seq_one_letter_code
_entity_poly.pdbx_strand_id
1 'polypeptide(L)'
;MTNNDIFKKLRVALRLRDDEIVAILELVDFKISKSELGAFFRKENHPNYVECGDQILRNFLNGLVIYLRGTKEDPKIPGEVLLGAESIHKKPNPKSFKSKQLKNVDRNLSNVKYKNKKKS
;
A
#
# COMPACT_ATOMS: atom_id res chain seq x y z
N MET A 1 22.15 14.47 -8.81
CA MET A 1 21.10 13.46 -8.64
C MET A 1 21.76 12.26 -8.02
N THR A 2 21.40 11.94 -6.78
CA THR A 2 21.98 10.83 -6.00
C THR A 2 21.18 9.55 -6.21
N ASN A 3 21.71 8.40 -5.77
CA ASN A 3 20.97 7.14 -5.77
C ASN A 3 19.70 7.21 -4.93
N ASN A 4 19.72 7.94 -3.82
CA ASN A 4 18.54 8.21 -3.01
C ASN A 4 17.47 8.96 -3.81
N ASP A 5 17.86 9.93 -4.64
CA ASP A 5 16.92 10.65 -5.51
C ASP A 5 16.29 9.72 -6.53
N ILE A 6 17.09 8.86 -7.19
CA ILE A 6 16.61 7.89 -8.17
C ILE A 6 15.63 6.94 -7.50
N PHE A 7 16.01 6.36 -6.35
CA PHE A 7 15.19 5.40 -5.64
C PHE A 7 13.86 6.03 -5.18
N LYS A 8 13.91 7.27 -4.67
CA LYS A 8 12.73 8.04 -4.27
C LYS A 8 11.81 8.34 -5.46
N LYS A 9 12.38 8.73 -6.61
CA LYS A 9 11.62 8.96 -7.85
C LYS A 9 10.93 7.69 -8.34
N LEU A 10 11.64 6.55 -8.36
CA LEU A 10 11.08 5.26 -8.77
C LEU A 10 9.92 4.82 -7.87
N ARG A 11 10.08 4.95 -6.55
CA ARG A 11 9.00 4.66 -5.59
C ARG A 11 7.74 5.47 -5.90
N VAL A 12 7.90 6.78 -6.12
CA VAL A 12 6.76 7.67 -6.38
C VAL A 12 6.15 7.41 -7.76
N ALA A 13 6.97 7.23 -8.80
CA ALA A 13 6.52 6.98 -10.16
C ALA A 13 5.69 5.69 -10.28
N LEU A 14 6.11 4.63 -9.57
CA LEU A 14 5.42 3.34 -9.56
C LEU A 14 4.40 3.20 -8.42
N ARG A 15 4.18 4.27 -7.62
CA ARG A 15 3.27 4.29 -6.47
C ARG A 15 3.48 3.14 -5.48
N LEU A 16 4.74 2.74 -5.28
CA LEU A 16 5.08 1.60 -4.42
C LEU A 16 5.01 2.01 -2.93
N ARG A 17 4.42 1.13 -2.12
CA ARG A 17 4.53 1.20 -0.65
C ARG A 17 5.85 0.58 -0.18
N ASP A 18 6.28 0.97 1.01
CA ASP A 18 7.50 0.43 1.62
C ASP A 18 7.46 -1.10 1.75
N ASP A 19 6.29 -1.67 2.05
CA ASP A 19 6.06 -3.12 2.13
C ASP A 19 6.29 -3.83 0.79
N GLU A 20 5.89 -3.18 -0.32
CA GLU A 20 6.06 -3.71 -1.67
C GLU A 20 7.52 -3.63 -2.09
N ILE A 21 8.23 -2.57 -1.72
CA ILE A 21 9.67 -2.45 -1.98
C ILE A 21 10.45 -3.55 -1.24
N VAL A 22 10.09 -3.84 0.01
CA VAL A 22 10.70 -4.94 0.76
C VAL A 22 10.47 -6.27 0.05
N ALA A 23 9.23 -6.55 -0.39
CA ALA A 23 8.92 -7.77 -1.13
C ALA A 23 9.67 -7.85 -2.47
N ILE A 24 9.83 -6.73 -3.18
CA ILE A 24 10.59 -6.66 -4.45
C ILE A 24 12.07 -6.98 -4.23
N LEU A 25 12.67 -6.47 -3.14
CA LEU A 25 14.06 -6.75 -2.80
C LEU A 25 14.26 -8.20 -2.35
N GLU A 26 13.26 -8.79 -1.69
CA GLU A 26 13.28 -10.20 -1.30
C GLU A 26 13.32 -11.15 -2.50
N LEU A 27 12.78 -10.75 -3.66
CA LEU A 27 12.85 -11.54 -4.91
C LEU A 27 14.28 -11.79 -5.41
N VAL A 28 15.24 -10.95 -4.98
CA VAL A 28 16.67 -11.07 -5.32
C VAL A 28 17.50 -11.44 -4.08
N ASP A 29 16.86 -12.07 -3.09
CA ASP A 29 17.46 -12.48 -1.82
C ASP A 29 18.07 -11.32 -1.00
N PHE A 30 17.65 -10.09 -1.27
CA PHE A 30 18.12 -8.92 -0.55
C PHE A 30 17.14 -8.56 0.59
N LYS A 31 17.51 -8.93 1.82
CA LYS A 31 16.69 -8.66 3.00
C LYS A 31 16.97 -7.25 3.53
N ILE A 32 15.90 -6.46 3.67
CA ILE A 32 15.96 -5.14 4.29
C ILE A 32 14.75 -4.91 5.19
N SER A 33 14.95 -4.24 6.32
CA SER A 33 13.85 -3.81 7.19
C SER A 33 13.18 -2.53 6.68
N LYS A 34 11.91 -2.33 7.06
CA LYS A 34 11.18 -1.08 6.76
C LYS A 34 11.87 0.15 7.36
N SER A 35 12.52 -0.01 8.52
CA SER A 35 13.27 1.05 9.20
C SER A 35 14.50 1.51 8.39
N GLU A 36 15.27 0.58 7.85
CA GLU A 36 16.43 0.88 7.01
C GLU A 36 15.99 1.51 5.69
N LEU A 37 14.93 0.96 5.08
CA LEU A 37 14.35 1.54 3.86
C LEU A 37 13.91 2.99 4.07
N GLY A 38 13.26 3.28 5.19
CA GLY A 38 12.88 4.64 5.57
C GLY A 38 14.07 5.59 5.72
N ALA A 39 15.26 5.08 6.08
CA ALA A 39 16.46 5.89 6.21
C ALA A 39 16.94 6.47 4.87
N PHE A 40 16.83 5.71 3.77
CA PHE A 40 17.20 6.18 2.43
C PHE A 40 16.32 7.31 1.91
N PHE A 41 15.05 7.37 2.34
CA PHE A 41 14.11 8.37 1.85
C PHE A 41 14.09 9.67 2.65
N ARG A 42 14.85 9.74 3.74
CA ARG A 42 15.01 10.97 4.54
C ARG A 42 15.75 12.05 3.78
N LYS A 43 15.75 13.26 4.34
CA LYS A 43 16.55 14.39 3.85
C LYS A 43 17.99 14.19 4.33
N GLU A 44 18.96 14.66 3.54
CA GLU A 44 20.40 14.53 3.84
C GLU A 44 20.79 15.08 5.23
N ASN A 45 20.13 16.15 5.68
CA ASN A 45 20.39 16.76 7.00
C ASN A 45 19.74 16.02 8.19
N HIS A 46 19.06 14.89 7.98
CA HIS A 46 18.39 14.15 9.04
C HIS A 46 19.39 13.22 9.75
N PRO A 47 19.40 13.11 11.09
CA PRO A 47 20.39 12.30 11.83
C PRO A 47 20.43 10.84 11.41
N ASN A 48 19.27 10.28 11.09
CA ASN A 48 19.13 8.91 10.62
C ASN A 48 19.04 8.79 9.07
N TYR A 49 19.59 9.75 8.34
CA TYR A 49 19.75 9.65 6.89
C TYR A 49 20.86 8.65 6.57
N VAL A 50 20.63 7.82 5.56
CA VAL A 50 21.63 6.88 5.04
C VAL A 50 21.70 7.03 3.54
N GLU A 51 22.91 7.08 2.99
CA GLU A 51 23.15 7.09 1.55
C GLU A 51 22.82 5.74 0.94
N CYS A 52 22.11 5.75 -0.19
CA CYS A 52 21.75 4.55 -0.93
C CYS A 52 22.94 4.12 -1.81
N GLY A 53 23.60 3.03 -1.45
CA GLY A 53 24.69 2.48 -2.25
C GLY A 53 24.21 1.88 -3.58
N ASP A 54 25.12 1.83 -4.56
CA ASP A 54 24.84 1.25 -5.90
C ASP A 54 24.32 -0.19 -5.83
N GLN A 55 24.79 -0.96 -4.84
CA GLN A 55 24.37 -2.35 -4.65
C GLN A 55 22.87 -2.48 -4.37
N ILE A 56 22.33 -1.57 -3.54
CA ILE A 56 20.91 -1.57 -3.18
C ILE A 56 20.07 -1.19 -4.38
N LEU A 57 20.47 -0.12 -5.08
CA LEU A 57 19.75 0.35 -6.26
C LEU A 57 19.77 -0.70 -7.38
N ARG A 58 20.91 -1.36 -7.62
CA ARG A 58 21.03 -2.47 -8.58
C ARG A 58 20.10 -3.62 -8.23
N ASN A 59 20.11 -4.07 -6.98
CA ASN A 59 19.26 -5.17 -6.54
C ASN A 59 17.78 -4.81 -6.65
N PHE A 60 17.40 -3.58 -6.28
CA PHE A 60 16.02 -3.10 -6.45
C PHE A 60 15.58 -3.10 -7.92
N LEU A 61 16.44 -2.63 -8.84
CA LEU A 61 16.13 -2.63 -10.27
C LEU A 61 15.99 -4.05 -10.82
N ASN A 62 16.85 -4.99 -10.42
CA ASN A 62 16.72 -6.40 -10.78
C ASN A 62 15.42 -7.01 -10.22
N GLY A 63 15.08 -6.71 -8.97
CA GLY A 63 13.82 -7.10 -8.35
C GLY A 63 12.61 -6.55 -9.10
N LEU A 64 12.68 -5.29 -9.56
CA LEU A 64 11.62 -4.68 -10.38
C LEU A 64 11.41 -5.39 -11.71
N VAL A 65 12.49 -5.87 -12.35
CA VAL A 65 12.38 -6.66 -13.58
C VAL A 65 11.59 -7.94 -13.28
N ILE A 66 11.93 -8.67 -12.22
CA ILE A 66 11.21 -9.90 -11.83
C ILE A 66 9.76 -9.60 -11.46
N TYR A 67 9.52 -8.52 -10.71
CA TYR A 67 8.19 -8.13 -10.27
C TYR A 67 7.26 -7.76 -11.44
N LEU A 68 7.74 -6.96 -12.40
CA LEU A 68 6.93 -6.47 -13.52
C LEU A 68 6.90 -7.40 -14.73
N ARG A 69 8.04 -8.00 -15.08
CA ARG A 69 8.20 -8.82 -16.29
C ARG A 69 8.20 -10.31 -16.01
N GLY A 70 8.23 -10.72 -14.74
CA GLY A 70 8.32 -12.13 -14.39
C GLY A 70 9.74 -12.70 -14.55
N THR A 71 9.85 -14.00 -14.28
CA THR A 71 11.09 -14.74 -14.52
C THR A 71 11.13 -15.23 -15.96
N LYS A 72 12.26 -15.80 -16.40
CA LYS A 72 12.35 -16.39 -17.73
C LYS A 72 11.35 -17.53 -17.94
N GLU A 73 11.08 -18.29 -16.87
CA GLU A 73 10.18 -19.45 -16.91
C GLU A 73 8.70 -19.04 -16.75
N ASP A 74 8.43 -17.92 -16.08
CA ASP A 74 7.08 -17.36 -15.88
C ASP A 74 7.06 -15.87 -16.23
N PRO A 75 6.93 -15.52 -17.53
CA PRO A 75 6.89 -14.14 -17.98
C PRO A 75 5.55 -13.47 -17.65
N LYS A 76 5.62 -12.19 -17.25
CA LYS A 76 4.47 -11.36 -16.91
C LYS A 76 4.41 -10.13 -17.80
N ILE A 77 3.19 -9.69 -18.09
CA ILE A 77 2.94 -8.44 -18.82
C ILE A 77 2.95 -7.28 -17.83
N PRO A 78 3.88 -6.31 -17.94
CA PRO A 78 4.00 -5.22 -16.96
C PRO A 78 2.72 -4.40 -16.79
N GLY A 79 1.98 -4.19 -17.89
CA GLY A 79 0.73 -3.44 -17.86
C GLY A 79 -0.32 -4.05 -16.93
N GLU A 80 -0.47 -5.38 -16.96
CA GLU A 80 -1.42 -6.09 -16.11
C GLU A 80 -1.01 -6.06 -14.64
N VAL A 81 0.29 -6.19 -14.36
CA VAL A 81 0.83 -6.10 -12.99
C VAL A 81 0.57 -4.71 -12.40
N LEU A 82 0.81 -3.65 -13.17
CA LEU A 82 0.57 -2.27 -12.73
C LEU A 82 -0.92 -1.99 -12.51
N LEU A 83 -1.79 -2.42 -13.43
CA LEU A 83 -3.25 -2.27 -13.29
C LEU A 83 -3.78 -3.06 -12.09
N GLY A 84 -3.28 -4.29 -11.89
CA GLY A 84 -3.62 -5.13 -10.75
C GLY A 84 -3.20 -4.51 -9.42
N ALA A 85 -2.01 -3.92 -9.36
CA ALA A 85 -1.51 -3.25 -8.15
C ALA A 85 -2.43 -2.10 -7.69
N GLU A 86 -3.00 -1.32 -8.60
CA GLU A 86 -3.92 -0.23 -8.25
C GLU A 86 -5.17 -0.73 -7.50
N SER A 87 -5.64 -1.95 -7.78
CA SER A 87 -6.79 -2.55 -7.09
C SER A 87 -6.51 -2.87 -5.62
N ILE A 88 -5.26 -3.25 -5.29
CA ILE A 88 -4.83 -3.64 -3.93
C ILE A 88 -4.81 -2.43 -2.99
N HIS A 89 -4.54 -1.23 -3.51
CA HIS A 89 -4.53 0.02 -2.73
C HIS A 89 -5.92 0.62 -2.48
N LYS A 90 -6.98 0.07 -3.08
CA LYS A 90 -8.36 0.49 -2.81
C LYS A 90 -8.78 -0.07 -1.45
N LYS A 91 -8.72 0.76 -0.39
CA LYS A 91 -9.22 0.39 0.95
C LYS A 91 -10.64 -0.17 0.81
N PRO A 92 -10.99 -1.29 1.48
CA PRO A 92 -12.38 -1.73 1.53
C PRO A 92 -13.19 -0.57 2.12
N ASN A 93 -14.19 -0.11 1.38
CA ASN A 93 -15.05 0.99 1.80
C ASN A 93 -15.58 0.64 3.20
N PRO A 94 -15.20 1.38 4.26
CA PRO A 94 -15.61 1.01 5.61
C PRO A 94 -17.13 1.02 5.62
N LYS A 95 -17.74 -0.13 5.93
CA LYS A 95 -19.20 -0.28 6.02
C LYS A 95 -19.74 0.93 6.77
N SER A 96 -20.53 1.76 6.08
CA SER A 96 -21.10 2.99 6.62
C SER A 96 -21.66 2.72 8.02
N PHE A 97 -21.40 3.61 8.97
CA PHE A 97 -21.90 3.50 10.36
C PHE A 97 -23.40 3.11 10.39
N LYS A 98 -24.17 3.64 9.43
CA LYS A 98 -25.60 3.34 9.22
C LYS A 98 -25.89 1.84 8.99
N SER A 99 -25.03 1.16 8.23
CA SER A 99 -25.15 -0.28 7.96
C SER A 99 -24.79 -1.17 9.16
N LYS A 100 -23.99 -0.67 10.11
CA LYS A 100 -23.73 -1.37 11.39
C LYS A 100 -24.93 -1.22 12.33
N GLN A 101 -25.54 -0.03 12.38
CA GLN A 101 -26.71 0.24 13.24
C GLN A 101 -27.94 -0.57 12.82
N LEU A 102 -28.20 -0.71 11.51
CA LEU A 102 -29.34 -1.50 10.97
C LEU A 102 -29.27 -3.01 11.25
N LYS A 103 -28.11 -3.57 11.63
CA LYS A 103 -27.97 -4.99 11.98
C LYS A 103 -28.44 -5.31 13.39
N ASN A 104 -28.45 -4.31 14.28
CA ASN A 104 -28.81 -4.46 15.68
C ASN A 104 -30.25 -4.00 15.96
N VAL A 105 -31.01 -3.63 14.91
CA VAL A 105 -32.43 -3.26 15.05
C VAL A 105 -33.27 -4.52 14.90
N ASP A 106 -33.98 -4.89 15.96
CA ASP A 106 -34.96 -5.95 15.93
C ASP A 106 -36.14 -5.53 15.03
N ARG A 107 -36.33 -6.25 13.92
CA ARG A 107 -37.35 -5.92 12.91
C ARG A 107 -38.75 -6.41 13.29
N ASN A 108 -38.89 -7.12 14.40
CA ASN A 108 -40.18 -7.65 14.88
C ASN A 108 -40.93 -6.67 15.80
N LEU A 109 -40.43 -5.44 15.99
CA LEU A 109 -41.16 -4.42 16.74
C LEU A 109 -42.34 -3.88 15.91
N SER A 110 -43.58 -4.16 16.34
CA SER A 110 -44.76 -3.53 15.77
C SER A 110 -44.75 -2.02 16.05
N ASN A 111 -45.05 -1.20 15.04
CA ASN A 111 -45.20 0.25 15.19
C ASN A 111 -46.32 0.58 16.19
N VAL A 112 -45.97 1.00 17.40
CA VAL A 112 -46.95 1.52 18.38
C VAL A 112 -47.33 2.95 17.98
N LYS A 113 -48.58 3.14 17.50
CA LYS A 113 -49.17 4.47 17.28
C LYS A 113 -49.45 5.13 18.63
N TYR A 114 -48.64 6.11 19.02
CA TYR A 114 -48.94 6.96 20.16
C TYR A 114 -50.19 7.81 19.87
N LYS A 115 -51.24 7.65 20.68
CA LYS A 115 -52.37 8.58 20.71
C LYS A 115 -51.96 9.79 21.54
N ASN A 116 -51.75 10.93 20.89
CA ASN A 116 -51.52 12.20 21.58
C ASN A 116 -52.72 12.50 22.48
N LYS A 117 -52.52 12.41 23.81
CA LYS A 117 -53.51 12.80 24.81
C LYS A 117 -53.67 14.32 24.71
N LYS A 118 -54.87 14.81 24.38
CA LYS A 118 -55.18 16.24 24.38
C LYS A 118 -54.81 16.80 25.75
N LYS A 119 -53.93 17.82 25.77
CA LYS A 119 -53.67 18.60 26.98
C LYS A 119 -54.97 19.28 27.40
N SER A 120 -55.35 19.06 28.66
CA SER A 120 -56.38 19.85 29.35
C SER A 120 -55.94 21.31 29.49
#